data_AF-A0A177F455-F1
#
_entry.id   AF-A0A177F455-F1
#
_cell.length_a   1.000
_cell.length_b   1.000
_cell.length_c   1.000
_cell.angle_alpha   90.00
_cell.angle_beta   90.00
_cell.angle_gamma   90.00
#
_symmetry.space_group_name_H-M   'P 1'
#
loop_
_entity.id
_entity.type
_entity.pdbx_description
1 polymer ?
#
loop_
_entity_poly.entity_id
_entity_poly.type
_entity_poly.pdbx_seq_one_letter_code
_entity_poly.pdbx_strand_id
1 'polypeptide(L)'
;MALPLPGSPSSSWAIFLERLKQSFSGADPRVCVAFWLFGLINNVLYVIILSAALDLVGPNIPKGVVLLADVIPSFGVKLCAPYFIHVVPYPIRILVFVVLSVAGMLLIALTPADTDGGTITTKLAGVILASLSSGGGELSFLGLVHYYGPFGLAAWGSGTGGAGLIGAGAYALATTTLGLSVGTTLLASACLPAVMLFSFFLVLPLEPLRSHSKRHHNSNALLRDDDSDDQEQREGLLSSPDAIKPPFSSKSRMSAWSLFRYNLSRAKGLFFPYMLPLLMVYVAEYTINQGVAPTLLFPLQRSPFKHFRAFYPTYNAIYQAGVFISRSSTPFLRIHNLYLPSLLQVVNLAVLTLHALFDFIPNVYIVFAIIFWEGLLGGLVYVNTFAEISETVPKEDREFSLSATTVSDSGGICIAGFIGMAFEVWLCNWQVRHGKDYCKKL
;
A
#
# COMPACT_ATOMS: atom_id res chain seq x y z
N MET A 1 18.90 -5.82 -16.02
CA MET A 1 20.09 -6.70 -16.08
C MET A 1 20.32 -7.24 -14.67
N ALA A 2 20.42 -8.57 -14.51
CA ALA A 2 20.59 -9.19 -13.20
C ALA A 2 21.97 -8.86 -12.60
N LEU A 3 22.01 -8.58 -11.29
CA LEU A 3 23.25 -8.45 -10.52
C LEU A 3 24.07 -9.74 -10.65
N PRO A 4 25.42 -9.67 -10.76
CA PRO A 4 26.24 -10.87 -10.79
C PRO A 4 26.03 -11.65 -9.49
N LEU A 5 25.75 -12.95 -9.60
CA LEU A 5 25.65 -13.85 -8.45
C LEU A 5 26.97 -13.79 -7.65
N PRO A 6 26.92 -13.65 -6.32
CA PRO A 6 28.12 -13.66 -5.51
C PRO A 6 28.87 -14.99 -5.71
N GLY A 7 30.13 -14.93 -6.17
CA GLY A 7 31.00 -16.10 -6.36
C GLY A 7 31.36 -16.46 -7.81
N SER A 8 30.95 -15.68 -8.82
CA SER A 8 31.45 -15.91 -10.20
C SER A 8 32.91 -15.47 -10.34
N PRO A 9 33.77 -16.17 -11.11
CA PRO A 9 35.18 -15.79 -11.30
C PRO A 9 35.37 -14.43 -11.99
N SER A 10 34.29 -13.85 -12.54
CA SER A 10 34.22 -12.50 -13.13
C SER A 10 33.65 -11.41 -12.21
N SER A 11 33.24 -11.73 -10.97
CA SER A 11 32.69 -10.73 -10.05
C SER A 11 33.81 -10.03 -9.29
N SER A 12 34.13 -8.79 -9.67
CA SER A 12 34.89 -7.87 -8.82
C SER A 12 33.94 -6.89 -8.13
N TRP A 13 34.31 -6.42 -6.94
CA TRP A 13 33.55 -5.40 -6.22
C TRP A 13 33.37 -4.11 -7.04
N ALA A 14 34.37 -3.76 -7.84
CA ALA A 14 34.32 -2.64 -8.77
C ALA A 14 33.25 -2.83 -9.86
N ILE A 15 33.17 -4.02 -10.48
CA ILE A 15 32.15 -4.33 -11.49
C ILE A 15 30.75 -4.38 -10.85
N PHE A 16 30.62 -4.87 -9.62
CA PHE A 16 29.36 -4.84 -8.89
C PHE A 16 28.90 -3.40 -8.61
N LEU A 17 29.79 -2.55 -8.07
CA LEU A 17 29.52 -1.13 -7.84
C LEU A 17 29.19 -0.38 -9.13
N GLU A 18 29.90 -0.67 -10.21
CA GLU A 18 29.68 -0.02 -11.50
C GLU A 18 28.34 -0.45 -12.14
N ARG A 19 27.99 -1.74 -12.08
CA ARG A 19 26.66 -2.22 -12.48
C ARG A 19 25.55 -1.70 -11.58
N LEU A 20 25.81 -1.56 -10.28
CA LEU A 20 24.87 -0.95 -9.35
C LEU A 20 24.65 0.53 -9.71
N LYS A 21 25.73 1.28 -9.99
CA LYS A 21 25.66 2.67 -10.45
C LYS A 21 24.94 2.80 -11.80
N GLN A 22 25.18 1.88 -12.74
CA GLN A 22 24.44 1.81 -14.01
C GLN A 22 22.96 1.46 -13.83
N SER A 23 22.63 0.62 -12.85
CA SER A 23 21.24 0.31 -12.49
C SER A 23 20.47 1.52 -11.94
N PHE A 24 21.17 2.57 -11.49
CA PHE A 24 20.60 3.87 -11.12
C PHE A 24 20.76 4.93 -12.22
N SER A 25 21.26 4.57 -13.42
CA SER A 25 21.36 5.53 -14.53
C SER A 25 19.96 5.97 -14.97
N GLY A 26 19.69 7.27 -14.90
CA GLY A 26 18.36 7.84 -15.17
C GLY A 26 17.44 7.96 -13.95
N ALA A 27 17.87 7.56 -12.74
CA ALA A 27 17.13 7.83 -11.52
C ALA A 27 17.33 9.29 -11.09
N ASP A 28 16.26 10.09 -11.11
CA ASP A 28 16.29 11.41 -10.50
C ASP A 28 16.24 11.25 -8.96
N PRO A 29 17.29 11.66 -8.23
CA PRO A 29 17.33 11.53 -6.78
C PRO A 29 16.18 12.30 -6.10
N ARG A 30 15.71 13.41 -6.70
CA ARG A 30 14.60 14.17 -6.16
C ARG A 30 13.29 13.39 -6.25
N VAL A 31 13.07 12.69 -7.36
CA VAL A 31 11.91 11.79 -7.52
C VAL A 31 12.00 10.64 -6.52
N CYS A 32 13.16 10.02 -6.37
CA CYS A 32 13.34 8.92 -5.42
C CYS A 32 13.08 9.36 -3.98
N VAL A 33 13.66 10.49 -3.55
CA VAL A 33 13.42 11.04 -2.21
C VAL A 33 11.95 11.40 -2.02
N ALA A 34 11.32 12.05 -3.00
CA ALA A 34 9.93 12.47 -2.89
C ALA A 34 8.98 11.27 -2.74
N PHE A 35 9.11 10.26 -3.61
CA PHE A 35 8.29 9.04 -3.56
C PHE A 35 8.57 8.18 -2.34
N TRP A 36 9.81 8.14 -1.85
CA TRP A 36 10.14 7.46 -0.60
C TRP A 36 9.45 8.13 0.59
N LEU A 37 9.49 9.47 0.67
CA LEU A 37 8.78 10.23 1.69
C LEU A 37 7.25 10.08 1.58
N PHE A 38 6.69 10.07 0.36
CA PHE A 38 5.26 9.80 0.19
C PHE A 38 4.88 8.42 0.71
N GLY A 39 5.65 7.38 0.33
CA GLY A 39 5.39 6.01 0.78
C GLY A 39 5.51 5.87 2.28
N LEU A 40 6.55 6.49 2.86
CA LEU A 40 6.79 6.48 4.29
C LEU A 40 5.63 7.14 5.06
N ILE A 41 5.34 8.41 4.78
CA ILE A 41 4.40 9.19 5.60
C ILE A 41 2.95 8.72 5.40
N ASN A 42 2.59 8.28 4.19
CA ASN A 42 1.24 7.74 3.93
C ASN A 42 0.92 6.50 4.78
N ASN A 43 1.94 5.73 5.17
CA ASN A 43 1.77 4.48 5.90
C ASN A 43 2.24 4.56 7.37
N VAL A 44 3.09 5.52 7.74
CA VAL A 44 3.64 5.60 9.10
C VAL A 44 2.56 5.89 10.14
N LEU A 45 1.57 6.73 9.79
CA LEU A 45 0.48 7.07 10.69
C LEU A 45 -0.42 5.87 10.97
N TYR A 46 -0.69 5.06 9.96
CA TYR A 46 -1.38 3.79 10.11
C TYR A 46 -0.66 2.89 11.14
N VAL A 47 0.65 2.73 10.99
CA VAL A 47 1.46 1.91 11.90
C VAL A 47 1.47 2.47 13.32
N ILE A 48 1.54 3.80 13.48
CA ILE A 48 1.51 4.46 14.79
C ILE A 48 0.14 4.27 15.47
N ILE A 49 -0.97 4.44 14.74
CA ILE A 49 -2.33 4.24 15.25
C ILE A 49 -2.50 2.78 15.70
N LEU A 50 -2.08 1.80 14.89
CA LEU A 50 -2.16 0.39 15.27
C LEU A 50 -1.28 0.04 16.47
N SER A 51 -0.10 0.65 16.57
CA SER A 51 0.80 0.46 17.72
C SER A 51 0.19 1.04 19.00
N ALA A 52 -0.52 2.16 18.89
CA ALA A 52 -1.24 2.81 19.98
C ALA A 52 -2.63 2.20 20.25
N ALA A 53 -3.14 1.27 19.43
CA ALA A 53 -4.51 0.78 19.50
C ALA A 53 -4.90 0.22 20.88
N LEU A 54 -3.96 -0.50 21.53
CA LEU A 54 -4.13 -1.02 22.88
C LEU A 54 -4.29 0.10 23.92
N ASP A 55 -3.51 1.17 23.78
CA ASP A 55 -3.53 2.31 24.69
C ASP A 55 -4.71 3.25 24.42
N LEU A 56 -5.25 3.23 23.19
CA LEU A 56 -6.36 4.08 22.76
C LEU A 56 -7.73 3.55 23.20
N VAL A 57 -7.93 2.24 23.08
CA VAL A 57 -9.26 1.59 23.12
C VAL A 57 -9.39 0.62 24.31
N GLY A 58 -8.28 0.35 25.01
CA GLY A 58 -8.24 -0.50 26.20
C GLY A 58 -8.28 -2.01 25.88
N PRO A 59 -8.07 -2.86 26.90
CA PRO A 59 -7.98 -4.32 26.71
C PRO A 59 -9.31 -5.00 26.39
N ASN A 60 -10.44 -4.32 26.65
CA ASN A 60 -11.78 -4.91 26.53
C ASN A 60 -12.33 -4.89 25.08
N ILE A 61 -11.70 -4.14 24.17
CA ILE A 61 -12.12 -4.06 22.78
C ILE A 61 -11.17 -4.89 21.92
N PRO A 62 -11.68 -5.84 21.11
CA PRO A 62 -10.84 -6.63 20.24
C PRO A 62 -10.03 -5.76 19.28
N LYS A 63 -8.72 -6.01 19.17
CA LYS A 63 -7.82 -5.29 18.26
C LYS A 63 -8.30 -5.34 16.80
N GLY A 64 -8.97 -6.43 16.43
CA GLY A 64 -9.60 -6.60 15.12
C GLY A 64 -10.63 -5.51 14.80
N VAL A 65 -11.33 -4.93 15.78
CA VAL A 65 -12.27 -3.82 15.55
C VAL A 65 -11.53 -2.55 15.14
N VAL A 66 -10.42 -2.24 15.81
CA VAL A 66 -9.60 -1.05 15.47
C VAL A 66 -8.99 -1.21 14.08
N LEU A 67 -8.50 -2.41 13.76
CA LEU A 67 -8.01 -2.72 12.43
C LEU A 67 -9.11 -2.60 11.37
N LEU A 68 -10.31 -3.15 11.60
CA LEU A 68 -11.41 -3.04 10.64
C LEU A 68 -11.87 -1.59 10.45
N ALA A 69 -11.93 -0.81 11.54
CA ALA A 69 -12.22 0.62 11.48
C ALA A 69 -11.18 1.39 10.65
N ASP A 70 -9.95 0.88 10.57
CA ASP A 70 -8.90 1.46 9.76
C ASP A 70 -8.87 0.90 8.31
N VAL A 71 -9.23 -0.36 8.06
CA VAL A 71 -9.10 -0.95 6.72
C VAL A 71 -10.34 -0.70 5.85
N ILE A 72 -11.54 -0.76 6.42
CA ILE A 72 -12.79 -0.64 5.68
C ILE A 72 -12.93 0.72 4.97
N PRO A 73 -12.64 1.88 5.61
CA PRO A 73 -12.77 3.18 4.93
C PRO A 73 -11.78 3.32 3.77
N SER A 74 -10.53 2.92 3.95
CA SER A 74 -9.50 2.88 2.91
C SER A 74 -9.92 1.98 1.73
N PHE A 75 -10.45 0.79 2.02
CA PHE A 75 -11.00 -0.10 1.00
C PHE A 75 -12.16 0.56 0.23
N GLY A 76 -13.08 1.23 0.92
CA GLY A 76 -14.19 1.96 0.31
C GLY A 76 -13.71 3.09 -0.61
N VAL A 77 -12.69 3.85 -0.19
CA VAL A 77 -12.06 4.88 -1.02
C VAL A 77 -11.41 4.27 -2.25
N LYS A 78 -10.62 3.19 -2.10
CA LYS A 78 -9.97 2.53 -3.25
C LYS A 78 -10.98 1.94 -4.22
N LEU A 79 -12.13 1.45 -3.72
CA LEU A 79 -13.20 0.92 -4.57
C LEU A 79 -13.90 2.04 -5.37
N CYS A 80 -14.17 3.19 -4.75
CA CYS A 80 -14.97 4.25 -5.35
C CYS A 80 -14.14 5.32 -6.09
N ALA A 81 -12.99 5.71 -5.54
CA ALA A 81 -12.19 6.83 -6.00
C ALA A 81 -11.66 6.71 -7.45
N PRO A 82 -11.19 5.55 -7.95
CA PRO A 82 -10.70 5.45 -9.33
C PRO A 82 -11.69 5.96 -10.38
N TYR A 83 -12.99 5.91 -10.10
CA TYR A 83 -14.05 6.31 -11.03
C TYR A 83 -14.26 7.81 -11.15
N PHE A 84 -13.84 8.63 -10.18
CA PHE A 84 -14.06 10.09 -10.21
C PHE A 84 -12.80 10.89 -9.89
N ILE A 85 -11.74 10.26 -9.37
CA ILE A 85 -10.56 10.96 -8.88
C ILE A 85 -9.85 11.74 -10.00
N HIS A 86 -9.96 11.29 -11.25
CA HIS A 86 -9.41 11.95 -12.44
C HIS A 86 -9.91 13.39 -12.64
N VAL A 87 -11.06 13.76 -12.07
CA VAL A 87 -11.62 15.12 -12.14
C VAL A 87 -10.85 16.10 -11.25
N VAL A 88 -10.29 15.62 -10.14
CA VAL A 88 -9.57 16.46 -9.16
C VAL A 88 -8.08 16.47 -9.51
N PRO A 89 -7.39 17.62 -9.57
CA PRO A 89 -5.95 17.65 -9.84
C PRO A 89 -5.13 17.22 -8.61
N TYR A 90 -3.96 16.61 -8.85
CA TYR A 90 -3.06 16.07 -7.81
C TYR A 90 -2.76 17.01 -6.63
N PRO A 91 -2.45 18.31 -6.81
CA PRO A 91 -2.16 19.21 -5.69
C PRO A 91 -3.32 19.34 -4.70
N ILE A 92 -4.56 19.36 -5.22
CA ILE A 92 -5.77 19.46 -4.39
C ILE A 92 -6.00 18.15 -3.64
N ARG A 93 -5.82 17.00 -4.31
CA ARG A 93 -5.93 15.67 -3.67
C ARG A 93 -5.02 15.58 -2.45
N ILE A 94 -3.74 15.93 -2.61
CA ILE A 94 -2.74 15.84 -1.54
C ILE A 94 -3.07 16.78 -0.38
N LEU A 95 -3.52 18.01 -0.67
CA LEU A 95 -3.96 18.94 0.37
C LEU A 95 -5.14 18.37 1.18
N VAL A 96 -6.15 17.81 0.50
CA VAL A 96 -7.30 17.18 1.14
C VAL A 96 -6.86 16.02 2.03
N PHE A 97 -5.98 15.14 1.54
CA PHE A 97 -5.50 14.00 2.33
C PHE A 97 -4.70 14.44 3.56
N VAL A 98 -3.85 15.47 3.43
CA VAL A 98 -3.08 16.01 4.56
C VAL A 98 -4.00 16.61 5.60
N VAL A 99 -4.99 17.44 5.20
CA VAL A 99 -5.97 18.00 6.13
C VAL A 99 -6.75 16.89 6.84
N LEU A 100 -7.18 15.88 6.10
CA LEU A 100 -7.95 14.76 6.65
C LEU A 100 -7.13 13.93 7.65
N SER A 101 -5.85 13.70 7.34
CA SER A 101 -4.93 12.98 8.20
C SER A 101 -4.58 13.77 9.48
N VAL A 102 -4.28 15.07 9.36
CA VAL A 102 -4.03 15.94 10.51
C VAL A 102 -5.28 16.03 11.39
N ALA A 103 -6.46 16.22 10.80
CA ALA A 103 -7.72 16.23 11.54
C ALA A 103 -7.95 14.91 12.26
N GLY A 104 -7.74 13.76 11.60
CA GLY A 104 -7.86 12.44 12.22
C GLY A 104 -6.93 12.26 13.42
N MET A 105 -5.64 12.60 13.26
CA MET A 105 -4.64 12.47 14.32
C MET A 105 -4.90 13.43 15.49
N LEU A 106 -5.30 14.67 15.22
CA LEU A 106 -5.68 15.64 16.27
C LEU A 106 -6.90 15.16 17.04
N LEU A 107 -7.90 14.62 16.34
CA LEU A 107 -9.12 14.10 16.95
C LEU A 107 -8.79 12.94 17.90
N ILE A 108 -7.89 12.02 17.50
CA ILE A 108 -7.42 10.94 18.39
C ILE A 108 -6.63 11.50 19.57
N ALA A 109 -5.71 12.44 19.35
CA ALA A 109 -4.78 12.94 20.37
C ALA A 109 -5.44 13.84 21.43
N LEU A 110 -6.43 14.64 21.03
CA LEU A 110 -7.12 15.59 21.92
C LEU A 110 -8.28 14.96 22.70
N THR A 111 -8.73 13.77 22.27
CA THR A 111 -9.81 13.06 22.95
C THR A 111 -9.29 12.42 24.24
N PRO A 112 -9.88 12.71 25.42
CA PRO A 112 -9.43 12.16 26.70
C PRO A 112 -9.38 10.62 26.73
N ALA A 113 -8.63 10.06 27.68
CA ALA A 113 -8.53 8.62 27.86
C ALA A 113 -9.76 7.99 28.51
N ASP A 114 -10.68 8.80 29.04
CA ASP A 114 -11.82 8.32 29.84
C ASP A 114 -12.78 7.44 29.04
N THR A 115 -13.06 6.26 29.60
CA THR A 115 -13.82 5.13 29.06
C THR A 115 -15.33 5.35 28.98
N ASP A 116 -15.77 6.53 28.58
CA ASP A 116 -17.16 6.75 28.20
C ASP A 116 -17.34 6.40 26.71
N GLY A 117 -18.44 5.71 26.36
CA GLY A 117 -18.68 5.22 24.99
C GLY A 117 -18.64 6.31 23.90
N GLY A 118 -18.89 7.58 24.27
CA GLY A 118 -18.72 8.74 23.38
C GLY A 118 -17.26 9.02 23.01
N THR A 119 -16.34 8.83 23.93
CA THR A 119 -14.90 9.04 23.77
C THR A 119 -14.28 8.02 22.80
N ILE A 120 -14.72 6.76 22.88
CA ILE A 120 -14.26 5.68 21.98
C ILE A 120 -14.73 5.92 20.54
N THR A 121 -16.00 6.30 20.38
CA THR A 121 -16.58 6.61 19.06
C THR A 121 -15.82 7.76 18.38
N THR A 122 -15.45 8.77 19.16
CA THR A 122 -14.66 9.91 18.69
C THR A 122 -13.28 9.44 18.24
N LYS A 123 -12.54 8.67 19.05
CA LYS A 123 -11.25 8.08 18.64
C LYS A 123 -11.37 7.25 17.35
N LEU A 124 -12.39 6.41 17.22
CA LEU A 124 -12.64 5.62 16.00
C LEU A 124 -12.96 6.51 14.79
N ALA A 125 -13.69 7.60 14.96
CA ALA A 125 -13.91 8.57 13.89
C ALA A 125 -12.59 9.17 13.40
N GLY A 126 -11.65 9.47 14.31
CA GLY A 126 -10.31 9.92 13.94
C GLY A 126 -9.51 8.89 13.15
N VAL A 127 -9.61 7.60 13.53
CA VAL A 127 -9.02 6.48 12.78
C VAL A 127 -9.61 6.40 11.36
N ILE A 128 -10.93 6.54 11.22
CA ILE A 128 -11.61 6.54 9.93
C ILE A 128 -11.10 7.67 9.03
N LEU A 129 -10.95 8.89 9.55
CA LEU A 129 -10.40 10.02 8.78
C LEU A 129 -8.96 9.74 8.32
N ALA A 130 -8.11 9.23 9.20
CA ALA A 130 -6.73 8.86 8.85
C ALA A 130 -6.69 7.76 7.78
N SER A 131 -7.58 6.78 7.86
CA SER A 131 -7.75 5.70 6.88
C SER A 131 -8.20 6.18 5.50
N LEU A 132 -9.19 7.08 5.44
CA LEU A 132 -9.64 7.68 4.19
C LEU A 132 -8.50 8.43 3.49
N SER A 133 -7.65 9.10 4.28
CA SER A 133 -6.46 9.80 3.80
C SER A 133 -5.41 8.83 3.24
N SER A 134 -5.06 7.78 3.99
CA SER A 134 -4.03 6.81 3.56
C SER A 134 -4.45 6.04 2.31
N GLY A 135 -5.72 5.64 2.20
CA GLY A 135 -6.26 4.94 1.03
C GLY A 135 -6.31 5.82 -0.22
N GLY A 136 -6.77 7.07 -0.08
CA GLY A 136 -6.80 8.04 -1.18
C GLY A 136 -5.40 8.50 -1.61
N GLY A 137 -4.49 8.64 -0.63
CA GLY A 137 -3.10 8.96 -0.83
C GLY A 137 -2.38 7.89 -1.64
N GLU A 138 -2.44 6.62 -1.21
CA GLU A 138 -1.83 5.50 -1.94
C GLU A 138 -2.28 5.45 -3.40
N LEU A 139 -3.59 5.56 -3.63
CA LEU A 139 -4.14 5.59 -4.98
C LEU A 139 -3.55 6.73 -5.82
N SER A 140 -3.43 7.92 -5.23
CA SER A 140 -2.90 9.09 -5.93
C SER A 140 -1.40 8.99 -6.18
N PHE A 141 -0.61 8.50 -5.22
CA PHE A 141 0.84 8.37 -5.40
C PHE A 141 1.20 7.23 -6.35
N LEU A 142 0.48 6.12 -6.33
CA LEU A 142 0.64 5.07 -7.35
C LEU A 142 0.15 5.54 -8.73
N GLY A 143 -0.88 6.40 -8.80
CA GLY A 143 -1.22 7.10 -10.04
C GLY A 143 -0.08 7.98 -10.55
N LEU A 144 0.59 8.73 -9.66
CA LEU A 144 1.74 9.57 -9.99
C LEU A 144 2.92 8.79 -10.57
N VAL A 145 3.12 7.52 -10.18
CA VAL A 145 4.17 6.65 -10.74
C VAL A 145 4.10 6.59 -12.27
N HIS A 146 2.90 6.69 -12.85
CA HIS A 146 2.73 6.76 -14.31
C HIS A 146 3.64 7.83 -14.96
N TYR A 147 3.78 8.98 -14.33
CA TYR A 147 4.52 10.14 -14.85
C TYR A 147 6.01 10.11 -14.52
N TYR A 148 6.40 9.44 -13.43
CA TYR A 148 7.76 9.47 -12.88
C TYR A 148 8.54 8.16 -13.08
N GLY A 149 7.88 7.11 -13.58
CA GLY A 149 8.51 5.88 -14.03
C GLY A 149 8.86 4.88 -12.91
N PRO A 150 9.63 3.83 -13.25
CA PRO A 150 9.82 2.66 -12.37
C PRO A 150 10.62 2.94 -11.10
N PHE A 151 11.52 3.93 -11.10
CA PHE A 151 12.25 4.34 -9.90
C PHE A 151 11.33 5.00 -8.86
N GLY A 152 10.30 5.74 -9.30
CA GLY A 152 9.27 6.27 -8.40
C GLY A 152 8.50 5.14 -7.70
N LEU A 153 8.17 4.07 -8.43
CA LEU A 153 7.52 2.88 -7.85
C LEU A 153 8.41 2.17 -6.83
N ALA A 154 9.69 1.98 -7.15
CA ALA A 154 10.63 1.33 -6.25
C ALA A 154 10.86 2.17 -4.97
N ALA A 155 10.98 3.49 -5.10
CA ALA A 155 11.11 4.39 -3.97
C ALA A 155 9.85 4.42 -3.09
N TRP A 156 8.66 4.47 -3.70
CA TRP A 156 7.38 4.33 -3.00
C TRP A 156 7.30 3.01 -2.24
N GLY A 157 7.56 1.89 -2.93
CA GLY A 157 7.58 0.55 -2.35
C GLY A 157 8.55 0.46 -1.16
N SER A 158 9.77 0.98 -1.30
CA SER A 158 10.74 1.02 -0.20
C SER A 158 10.27 1.89 0.97
N GLY A 159 9.71 3.08 0.71
CA GLY A 159 9.18 3.97 1.74
C GLY A 159 8.03 3.36 2.54
N THR A 160 7.09 2.69 1.85
CA THR A 160 5.98 1.98 2.48
C THR A 160 6.45 0.82 3.37
N GLY A 161 7.47 0.04 2.95
CA GLY A 161 8.08 -0.98 3.81
C GLY A 161 8.85 -0.38 5.00
N GLY A 162 9.49 0.77 4.79
CA GLY A 162 10.19 1.51 5.85
C GLY A 162 9.24 2.07 6.92
N ALA A 163 8.00 2.38 6.54
CA ALA A 163 6.98 2.89 7.47
C ALA A 163 6.66 1.91 8.61
N GLY A 164 6.68 0.60 8.35
CA GLY A 164 6.50 -0.42 9.37
C GLY A 164 7.59 -0.36 10.44
N LEU A 165 8.85 -0.33 10.02
CA LEU A 165 10.02 -0.30 10.90
C LEU A 165 10.15 1.05 11.62
N ILE A 166 10.08 2.15 10.86
CA ILE A 166 10.25 3.51 11.38
C ILE A 166 9.07 3.90 12.26
N GLY A 167 7.83 3.56 11.88
CA GLY A 167 6.63 3.90 12.66
C GLY A 167 6.60 3.19 14.01
N ALA A 168 6.78 1.87 14.01
CA ALA A 168 6.80 1.09 15.24
C ALA A 168 8.01 1.46 16.11
N GLY A 169 9.19 1.65 15.50
CA GLY A 169 10.41 2.06 16.19
C GLY A 169 10.29 3.46 16.81
N ALA A 170 9.77 4.44 16.07
CA ALA A 170 9.57 5.80 16.55
C ALA A 170 8.56 5.86 17.70
N TYR A 171 7.45 5.11 17.60
CA TYR A 171 6.47 5.02 18.68
C TYR A 171 7.05 4.38 19.94
N ALA A 172 7.78 3.27 19.80
CA ALA A 172 8.43 2.59 20.92
C ALA A 172 9.51 3.48 21.57
N LEU A 173 10.31 4.19 20.79
CA LEU A 173 11.30 5.14 21.30
C LEU A 173 10.63 6.27 22.08
N ALA A 174 9.60 6.89 21.51
CA ALA A 174 8.89 8.00 22.15
C ALA A 174 8.26 7.59 23.50
N THR A 175 7.59 6.44 23.53
CA THR A 175 6.85 5.98 24.72
C THR A 175 7.75 5.30 25.75
N THR A 176 8.70 4.47 25.32
CA THR A 176 9.49 3.61 26.22
C THR A 176 10.81 4.27 26.64
N THR A 177 11.52 4.93 25.71
CA THR A 177 12.84 5.51 26.03
C THR A 177 12.76 6.97 26.46
N LEU A 178 11.90 7.76 25.82
CA LEU A 178 11.71 9.18 26.15
C LEU A 178 10.61 9.40 27.21
N GLY A 179 9.82 8.37 27.52
CA GLY A 179 8.74 8.45 28.52
C GLY A 179 7.63 9.44 28.15
N LEU A 180 7.48 9.78 26.86
CA LEU A 180 6.43 10.69 26.41
C LEU A 180 5.05 10.04 26.55
N SER A 181 4.05 10.84 26.93
CA SER A 181 2.68 10.36 26.96
C SER A 181 2.22 9.96 25.55
N VAL A 182 1.28 9.00 25.47
CA VAL A 182 0.69 8.55 24.20
C VAL A 182 0.05 9.73 23.46
N GLY A 183 -0.68 10.60 24.17
CA GLY A 183 -1.28 11.80 23.60
C GLY A 183 -0.25 12.75 22.98
N THR A 184 0.86 13.02 23.68
CA THR A 184 1.96 13.86 23.16
C THR A 184 2.61 13.24 21.92
N THR A 185 2.79 11.91 21.92
CA THR A 185 3.37 11.18 20.79
C THR A 185 2.47 11.24 19.55
N LEU A 186 1.16 11.10 19.73
CA LEU A 186 0.17 11.21 18.66
C LEU A 186 0.04 12.65 18.15
N LEU A 187 0.10 13.63 19.05
CA LEU A 187 0.11 15.05 18.68
C LEU A 187 1.35 15.42 17.86
N ALA A 188 2.53 14.93 18.25
CA ALA A 188 3.75 15.10 17.45
C ALA A 188 3.64 14.40 16.09
N SER A 189 3.01 13.22 16.05
CA SER A 189 2.76 12.48 14.82
C SER A 189 1.79 13.20 13.88
N ALA A 190 0.90 14.05 14.38
CA ALA A 190 0.00 14.88 13.56
C ALA A 190 0.75 15.90 12.69
N CYS A 191 2.03 16.20 12.97
CA CYS A 191 2.86 17.05 12.11
C CYS A 191 3.46 16.31 10.91
N LEU A 192 3.51 14.97 10.93
CA LEU A 192 4.14 14.16 9.88
C LEU A 192 3.52 14.37 8.49
N PRO A 193 2.19 14.49 8.31
CA PRO A 193 1.59 14.79 7.00
C PRO A 193 2.10 16.06 6.32
N ALA A 194 2.61 17.04 7.07
CA ALA A 194 3.21 18.25 6.49
C ALA A 194 4.44 17.92 5.62
N VAL A 195 5.15 16.82 5.93
CA VAL A 195 6.27 16.31 5.12
C VAL A 195 5.79 15.87 3.74
N MET A 196 4.54 15.42 3.59
CA MET A 196 3.97 15.10 2.27
C MET A 196 3.77 16.36 1.43
N LEU A 197 3.33 17.47 2.02
CA LEU A 197 3.22 18.76 1.31
C LEU A 197 4.60 19.26 0.91
N PHE A 198 5.56 19.22 1.84
CA PHE A 198 6.95 19.60 1.56
C PHE A 198 7.53 18.78 0.40
N SER A 199 7.37 17.46 0.45
CA SER A 199 7.83 16.54 -0.58
C SER A 199 7.20 16.84 -1.95
N PHE A 200 5.90 17.11 -2.01
CA PHE A 200 5.21 17.36 -3.28
C PHE A 200 5.51 18.73 -3.90
N PHE A 201 5.54 19.79 -3.11
CA PHE A 201 5.71 21.15 -3.64
C PHE A 201 7.17 21.56 -3.80
N LEU A 202 8.09 21.02 -3.00
CA LEU A 202 9.49 21.47 -2.98
C LEU A 202 10.48 20.42 -3.49
N VAL A 203 10.23 19.13 -3.26
CA VAL A 203 11.18 18.07 -3.65
C VAL A 203 10.85 17.51 -5.03
N LEU A 204 9.58 17.18 -5.28
CA LEU A 204 9.15 16.55 -6.52
C LEU A 204 9.24 17.54 -7.71
N PRO A 205 9.96 17.20 -8.80
CA PRO A 205 9.98 18.05 -9.99
C PRO A 205 8.61 18.02 -10.66
N LEU A 206 7.90 19.15 -10.68
CA LEU A 206 6.54 19.27 -11.24
C LEU A 206 6.50 19.36 -12.78
N GLU A 207 7.66 19.39 -13.44
CA GLU A 207 7.78 19.56 -14.89
C GLU A 207 7.15 18.41 -15.71
N PRO A 208 7.32 17.12 -15.36
CA PRO A 208 6.68 16.01 -16.06
C PRO A 208 5.14 16.07 -16.00
N LEU A 209 4.59 16.47 -14.84
CA LEU A 209 3.15 16.68 -14.64
C LEU A 209 2.61 17.83 -15.51
N ARG A 210 3.34 18.95 -15.56
CA ARG A 210 2.95 20.14 -16.36
C ARG A 210 3.05 19.88 -17.86
N SER A 211 4.07 19.13 -18.31
CA SER A 211 4.25 18.77 -19.72
C SER A 211 3.11 17.88 -20.22
N HIS A 212 2.69 16.89 -19.43
CA HIS A 212 1.55 16.04 -19.78
C HIS A 212 0.21 16.80 -19.78
N SER A 213 -0.01 17.69 -18.82
CA SER A 213 -1.19 18.57 -18.79
C SER A 213 -1.23 19.48 -20.02
N LYS A 214 -0.09 20.08 -20.42
CA LYS A 214 0.02 20.88 -21.65
C LYS A 214 -0.21 20.07 -22.92
N ARG A 215 0.26 18.82 -22.99
CA ARG A 215 0.06 17.95 -24.17
C ARG A 215 -1.41 17.56 -24.33
N HIS A 216 -2.12 17.29 -23.22
CA HIS A 216 -3.55 17.04 -23.22
C HIS A 216 -4.36 18.32 -23.56
N HIS A 217 -3.93 19.49 -23.07
CA HIS A 217 -4.52 20.77 -23.44
C HIS A 217 -4.28 21.14 -24.91
N ASN A 218 -3.08 20.90 -25.44
CA ASN A 218 -2.74 21.17 -26.84
C ASN A 218 -3.43 20.19 -27.80
N SER A 219 -3.57 18.91 -27.44
CA SER A 219 -4.42 17.98 -28.22
C SER A 219 -5.88 18.43 -28.25
N ASN A 220 -6.39 19.03 -27.17
CA ASN A 220 -7.74 19.57 -27.13
C ASN A 220 -7.86 20.97 -27.77
N ALA A 221 -6.77 21.73 -27.89
CA ALA A 221 -6.74 23.05 -28.54
C ALA A 221 -6.54 22.94 -30.06
N LEU A 222 -5.71 22.02 -30.54
CA LEU A 222 -5.57 21.68 -31.96
C LEU A 222 -6.83 21.01 -32.55
N LEU A 223 -7.77 20.60 -31.70
CA LEU A 223 -9.10 20.13 -32.08
C LEU A 223 -10.18 21.23 -31.97
N ARG A 224 -9.82 22.46 -31.56
CA ARG A 224 -10.73 23.60 -31.39
C ARG A 224 -10.44 24.78 -32.32
N ASP A 225 -9.26 24.81 -32.96
CA ASP A 225 -8.85 25.90 -33.87
C ASP A 225 -9.29 25.72 -35.33
N ASP A 226 -10.03 24.65 -35.67
CA ASP A 226 -10.58 24.44 -37.03
C ASP A 226 -12.09 24.79 -37.13
N ASP A 227 -12.67 25.36 -36.07
CA ASP A 227 -14.10 25.74 -35.99
C ASP A 227 -14.32 27.27 -36.02
N SER A 228 -13.41 28.02 -36.64
CA SER A 228 -13.65 29.44 -36.96
C SER A 228 -13.10 29.79 -38.33
N ASP A 229 -13.90 29.55 -39.37
CA ASP A 229 -14.34 30.62 -40.28
C ASP A 229 -15.29 30.05 -41.36
N ASP A 230 -16.25 30.89 -41.73
CA ASP A 230 -17.10 30.85 -42.93
C ASP A 230 -18.28 29.85 -42.98
N GLN A 231 -19.38 30.26 -42.33
CA GLN A 231 -20.72 29.84 -42.71
C GLN A 231 -21.58 31.05 -43.07
N GLU A 232 -21.52 31.50 -44.33
CA GLU A 232 -22.71 32.00 -45.05
C GLU A 232 -22.49 32.07 -46.57
N GLN A 233 -23.52 31.66 -47.31
CA GLN A 233 -23.70 31.68 -48.78
C GLN A 233 -23.02 30.57 -49.61
N ARG A 234 -23.69 29.41 -49.66
CA ARG A 234 -23.79 28.59 -50.88
C ARG A 234 -25.17 28.76 -51.49
N GLU A 235 -25.24 29.24 -52.73
CA GLU A 235 -26.20 28.74 -53.73
C GLU A 235 -25.54 28.73 -55.11
N GLY A 236 -25.73 27.61 -55.85
CA GLY A 236 -25.54 27.59 -57.30
C GLY A 236 -24.57 26.54 -57.87
N LEU A 237 -25.08 25.33 -58.08
CA LEU A 237 -24.97 24.50 -59.30
C LEU A 237 -23.59 24.15 -59.93
N LEU A 238 -23.38 22.82 -60.05
CA LEU A 238 -22.55 22.06 -61.02
C LEU A 238 -21.02 22.01 -60.85
N SER A 239 -20.52 20.88 -60.30
CA SER A 239 -19.42 20.05 -60.87
C SER A 239 -19.03 18.90 -59.90
N SER A 240 -18.88 17.68 -60.44
CA SER A 240 -18.20 16.51 -59.82
C SER A 240 -16.67 16.61 -60.07
N PRO A 241 -15.74 15.81 -59.48
CA PRO A 241 -15.89 14.44 -58.95
C PRO A 241 -15.04 14.06 -57.69
N ASP A 242 -15.18 12.81 -57.26
CA ASP A 242 -14.28 12.01 -56.41
C ASP A 242 -13.99 12.44 -54.96
N ALA A 243 -14.55 11.67 -54.01
CA ALA A 243 -13.82 10.95 -52.97
C ALA A 243 -14.82 10.32 -51.99
N ILE A 244 -14.85 8.98 -51.94
CA ILE A 244 -15.53 8.24 -50.89
C ILE A 244 -14.78 8.55 -49.58
N LYS A 245 -15.30 9.50 -48.79
CA LYS A 245 -14.89 9.72 -47.41
C LYS A 245 -15.54 8.62 -46.55
N PRO A 246 -14.78 7.88 -45.72
CA PRO A 246 -15.39 6.96 -44.76
C PRO A 246 -16.21 7.76 -43.73
N PRO A 247 -17.34 7.21 -43.23
CA PRO A 247 -18.22 7.94 -42.33
C PRO A 247 -17.50 8.24 -41.03
N PHE A 248 -17.34 9.54 -40.76
CA PHE A 248 -16.88 10.09 -39.49
C PHE A 248 -17.79 9.61 -38.37
N SER A 249 -17.30 8.71 -37.52
CA SER A 249 -17.93 8.36 -36.25
C SER A 249 -17.85 9.57 -35.33
N SER A 250 -18.99 10.21 -35.07
CA SER A 250 -19.13 11.26 -34.07
C SER A 250 -18.63 10.75 -32.71
N LYS A 251 -17.74 11.51 -32.06
CA LYS A 251 -17.37 11.27 -30.65
C LYS A 251 -18.60 11.58 -29.79
N SER A 252 -19.45 10.58 -29.57
CA SER A 252 -20.52 10.65 -28.57
C SER A 252 -19.89 10.93 -27.21
N ARG A 253 -20.35 11.96 -26.51
CA ARG A 253 -20.05 12.20 -25.10
C ARG A 253 -20.50 10.95 -24.32
N MET A 254 -19.57 10.04 -24.04
CA MET A 254 -19.86 8.75 -23.39
C MET A 254 -20.61 9.02 -22.07
N SER A 255 -21.78 8.42 -21.90
CA SER A 255 -22.54 8.45 -20.65
C SER A 255 -21.67 7.91 -19.51
N ALA A 256 -21.77 8.48 -18.30
CA ALA A 256 -21.04 8.02 -17.11
C ALA A 256 -21.20 6.51 -16.88
N TRP A 257 -22.35 5.95 -17.27
CA TRP A 257 -22.63 4.50 -17.23
C TRP A 257 -21.82 3.69 -18.25
N SER A 258 -21.58 4.24 -19.44
CA SER A 258 -20.74 3.62 -20.47
C SER A 258 -19.25 3.70 -20.11
N LEU A 259 -18.80 4.79 -19.47
CA LEU A 259 -17.44 4.92 -18.93
C LEU A 259 -17.23 3.97 -17.74
N PHE A 260 -18.23 3.82 -16.86
CA PHE A 260 -18.21 2.84 -15.77
C PHE A 260 -18.15 1.40 -16.30
N ARG A 261 -18.99 1.03 -17.27
CA ARG A 261 -18.93 -0.29 -17.92
C ARG A 261 -17.58 -0.56 -18.58
N TYR A 262 -17.00 0.45 -19.23
CA TYR A 262 -15.69 0.35 -19.86
C TYR A 262 -14.59 0.09 -18.82
N ASN A 263 -14.55 0.90 -17.76
CA ASN A 263 -13.60 0.76 -16.65
C ASN A 263 -13.76 -0.56 -15.89
N LEU A 264 -15.00 -1.05 -15.71
CA LEU A 264 -15.28 -2.34 -15.08
C LEU A 264 -14.82 -3.52 -15.96
N SER A 265 -15.02 -3.44 -17.28
CA SER A 265 -14.52 -4.45 -18.23
C SER A 265 -12.99 -4.53 -18.20
N ARG A 266 -12.32 -3.38 -18.09
CA ARG A 266 -10.87 -3.29 -17.92
C ARG A 266 -10.41 -3.91 -16.60
N ALA A 267 -11.05 -3.57 -15.48
CA ALA A 267 -10.73 -4.16 -14.18
C ALA A 267 -10.85 -5.70 -14.20
N LYS A 268 -11.84 -6.25 -14.91
CA LYS A 268 -11.98 -7.71 -15.10
C LYS A 268 -10.79 -8.33 -15.85
N GLY A 269 -10.26 -7.65 -16.86
CA GLY A 269 -9.07 -8.11 -17.60
C GLY A 269 -7.80 -8.13 -16.76
N LEU A 270 -7.67 -7.23 -15.78
CA LEU A 270 -6.55 -7.20 -14.84
C LEU A 270 -6.74 -8.14 -13.64
N PHE A 271 -7.96 -8.64 -13.43
CA PHE A 271 -8.29 -9.34 -12.20
C PHE A 271 -7.48 -10.61 -12.00
N PHE A 272 -7.53 -11.51 -12.97
CA PHE A 272 -6.80 -12.78 -12.89
C PHE A 272 -5.28 -12.60 -12.88
N PRO A 273 -4.64 -11.91 -13.84
CA PRO A 273 -3.18 -11.88 -13.90
C PRO A 273 -2.52 -11.14 -12.73
N TYR A 274 -3.17 -10.12 -12.15
CA TYR A 274 -2.53 -9.20 -11.21
C TYR A 274 -3.25 -9.09 -9.87
N MET A 275 -4.56 -8.86 -9.89
CA MET A 275 -5.34 -8.59 -8.68
C MET A 275 -5.52 -9.83 -7.81
N LEU A 276 -5.72 -11.01 -8.41
CA LEU A 276 -5.96 -12.25 -7.70
C LEU A 276 -4.69 -12.78 -6.98
N PRO A 277 -3.50 -12.84 -7.61
CA PRO A 277 -2.26 -13.18 -6.91
C PRO A 277 -1.97 -12.23 -5.73
N LEU A 278 -2.19 -10.93 -5.92
CA LEU A 278 -2.01 -9.92 -4.88
C LEU A 278 -3.01 -10.14 -3.73
N LEU A 279 -4.29 -10.36 -4.06
CA LEU A 279 -5.33 -10.67 -3.07
C LEU A 279 -4.99 -11.92 -2.25
N MET A 280 -4.57 -13.01 -2.89
CA MET A 280 -4.18 -14.26 -2.20
C MET A 280 -3.05 -14.04 -1.21
N VAL A 281 -2.01 -13.29 -1.61
CA VAL A 281 -0.87 -12.99 -0.73
C VAL A 281 -1.32 -12.22 0.48
N TYR A 282 -2.06 -11.13 0.28
CA TYR A 282 -2.53 -10.28 1.37
C TYR A 282 -3.49 -11.01 2.31
N VAL A 283 -4.39 -11.87 1.78
CA VAL A 283 -5.23 -12.71 2.63
C VAL A 283 -4.38 -13.63 3.50
N ALA A 284 -3.40 -14.33 2.90
CA ALA A 284 -2.58 -15.29 3.63
C ALA A 284 -1.66 -14.61 4.66
N GLU A 285 -0.93 -13.58 4.24
CA GLU A 285 -0.01 -12.77 5.04
C GLU A 285 -0.70 -12.14 6.26
N TYR A 286 -1.83 -11.46 6.04
CA TYR A 286 -2.53 -10.81 7.16
C TYR A 286 -3.25 -11.83 8.06
N THR A 287 -3.67 -12.98 7.53
CA THR A 287 -4.20 -14.07 8.36
C THR A 287 -3.11 -14.67 9.25
N ILE A 288 -1.88 -14.80 8.75
CA ILE A 288 -0.72 -15.20 9.56
C ILE A 288 -0.48 -14.15 10.64
N ASN A 289 -0.31 -12.87 10.27
CA ASN A 289 0.06 -11.82 11.20
C ASN A 289 -1.01 -11.55 12.27
N GLN A 290 -2.30 -11.63 11.95
CA GLN A 290 -3.37 -11.26 12.86
C GLN A 290 -4.04 -12.45 13.53
N GLY A 291 -4.14 -13.59 12.84
CA GLY A 291 -4.81 -14.79 13.35
C GLY A 291 -3.87 -15.78 14.01
N VAL A 292 -2.78 -16.13 13.31
CA VAL A 292 -1.88 -17.21 13.75
C VAL A 292 -0.79 -16.70 14.70
N ALA A 293 -0.12 -15.59 14.35
CA ALA A 293 1.04 -15.08 15.07
C ALA A 293 0.81 -14.79 16.56
N PRO A 294 -0.37 -14.28 17.02
CA PRO A 294 -0.65 -14.14 18.45
C PRO A 294 -0.61 -15.47 19.22
N THR A 295 -0.84 -16.59 18.54
CA THR A 295 -0.87 -17.95 19.12
C THR A 295 0.43 -18.73 18.93
N LEU A 296 1.41 -18.18 18.20
CA LEU A 296 2.74 -18.77 17.99
C LEU A 296 3.69 -18.49 19.18
N LEU A 297 3.35 -19.06 20.33
CA LEU A 297 4.08 -18.83 21.59
C LEU A 297 4.96 -20.03 21.95
N PHE A 298 6.19 -19.73 22.37
CA PHE A 298 7.18 -20.71 22.83
C PHE A 298 7.41 -20.62 24.34
N PRO A 299 7.83 -21.70 25.02
CA PRO A 299 8.22 -21.65 26.42
C PRO A 299 9.33 -20.62 26.66
N LEU A 300 9.16 -19.75 27.67
CA LEU A 300 10.08 -18.64 27.93
C LEU A 300 11.54 -19.11 28.12
N GLN A 301 11.73 -20.29 28.71
CA GLN A 301 13.06 -20.88 28.96
C GLN A 301 13.83 -21.22 27.66
N ARG A 302 13.12 -21.41 26.54
CA ARG A 302 13.69 -21.71 25.23
C ARG A 302 13.63 -20.52 24.27
N SER A 303 13.13 -19.38 24.74
CA SER A 303 12.96 -18.17 23.94
C SER A 303 13.90 -17.07 24.43
N PRO A 304 14.27 -16.11 23.57
CA PRO A 304 15.05 -14.95 24.00
C PRO A 304 14.26 -13.95 24.85
N PHE A 305 12.96 -14.20 25.12
CA PHE A 305 12.06 -13.24 25.75
C PHE A 305 11.78 -13.54 27.22
N LYS A 306 11.57 -12.47 27.99
CA LYS A 306 11.15 -12.53 29.41
C LYS A 306 9.63 -12.55 29.60
N HIS A 307 8.87 -12.09 28.59
CA HIS A 307 7.42 -11.99 28.63
C HIS A 307 6.79 -12.45 27.31
N PHE A 308 5.61 -13.07 27.36
CA PHE A 308 4.90 -13.55 26.18
C PHE A 308 4.43 -12.42 25.24
N ARG A 309 4.16 -11.23 25.79
CA ARG A 309 3.81 -10.03 25.01
C ARG A 309 4.91 -9.61 24.02
N ALA A 310 6.17 -9.99 24.23
CA ALA A 310 7.30 -9.60 23.38
C ALA A 310 7.37 -10.37 22.05
N PHE A 311 6.69 -11.52 21.92
CA PHE A 311 6.71 -12.32 20.70
C PHE A 311 6.05 -11.58 19.53
N TYR A 312 4.83 -11.08 19.72
CA TYR A 312 4.05 -10.43 18.66
C TYR A 312 4.74 -9.19 18.06
N PRO A 313 5.25 -8.22 18.85
CA PRO A 313 6.03 -7.10 18.32
C PRO A 313 7.30 -7.54 17.59
N THR A 314 7.97 -8.60 18.06
CA THR A 314 9.19 -9.08 17.41
C THR A 314 8.89 -9.76 16.09
N TYR A 315 7.83 -10.59 16.02
CA TYR A 315 7.35 -11.16 14.76
C TYR A 315 7.01 -10.06 13.75
N ASN A 316 6.27 -9.03 14.16
CA ASN A 316 5.95 -7.90 13.30
C ASN A 316 7.22 -7.16 12.83
N ALA A 317 8.21 -6.95 13.71
CA ALA A 317 9.47 -6.29 13.33
C ALA A 317 10.26 -7.10 12.28
N ILE A 318 10.35 -8.43 12.45
CA ILE A 318 11.03 -9.32 11.52
C ILE A 318 10.30 -9.36 10.17
N TYR A 319 8.97 -9.46 10.22
CA TYR A 319 8.10 -9.39 9.05
C TYR A 319 8.32 -8.08 8.27
N GLN A 320 8.25 -6.93 8.95
CA GLN A 320 8.45 -5.61 8.32
C GLN A 320 9.87 -5.45 7.76
N ALA A 321 10.89 -6.06 8.37
CA ALA A 321 12.24 -6.10 7.81
C ALA A 321 12.29 -6.88 6.49
N GLY A 322 11.60 -8.02 6.41
CA GLY A 322 11.41 -8.78 5.18
C GLY A 322 10.71 -7.93 4.11
N VAL A 323 9.59 -7.30 4.45
CA VAL A 323 8.82 -6.42 3.53
C VAL A 323 9.68 -5.25 3.03
N PHE A 324 10.44 -4.61 3.91
CA PHE A 324 11.32 -3.50 3.52
C PHE A 324 12.39 -3.95 2.51
N ILE A 325 13.04 -5.08 2.76
CA ILE A 325 14.08 -5.63 1.86
C ILE A 325 13.47 -6.02 0.52
N SER A 326 12.34 -6.74 0.51
CA SER A 326 11.70 -7.18 -0.73
C SER A 326 11.20 -6.01 -1.56
N ARG A 327 10.54 -5.01 -0.96
CA ARG A 327 10.06 -3.83 -1.70
C ARG A 327 11.21 -2.97 -2.24
N SER A 328 12.33 -2.91 -1.52
CA SER A 328 13.54 -2.20 -1.96
C SER A 328 14.33 -2.95 -3.04
N SER A 329 14.10 -4.26 -3.19
CA SER A 329 14.82 -5.11 -4.17
C SER A 329 14.35 -4.94 -5.62
N THR A 330 13.22 -4.26 -5.83
CA THR A 330 12.54 -4.07 -7.12
C THR A 330 13.43 -3.61 -8.28
N PRO A 331 14.36 -2.64 -8.11
CA PRO A 331 15.27 -2.25 -9.20
C PRO A 331 16.22 -3.37 -9.64
N PHE A 332 16.47 -4.36 -8.76
CA PHE A 332 17.47 -5.40 -8.94
C PHE A 332 16.88 -6.76 -9.29
N LEU A 333 15.71 -7.10 -8.71
CA LEU A 333 15.03 -8.39 -8.84
C LEU A 333 13.61 -8.17 -9.37
N ARG A 334 13.36 -8.65 -10.59
CA ARG A 334 12.07 -8.62 -11.27
C ARG A 334 11.49 -10.03 -11.40
N ILE A 335 10.30 -10.23 -10.86
CA ILE A 335 9.56 -11.51 -10.91
C ILE A 335 8.27 -11.27 -11.70
N HIS A 336 8.19 -11.89 -12.87
CA HIS A 336 7.00 -11.80 -13.75
C HIS A 336 5.93 -12.84 -13.38
N ASN A 337 6.32 -13.96 -12.76
CA ASN A 337 5.37 -14.98 -12.30
C ASN A 337 4.89 -14.68 -10.87
N LEU A 338 3.77 -13.98 -10.76
CA LEU A 338 3.18 -13.56 -9.49
C LEU A 338 2.50 -14.72 -8.73
N TYR A 339 2.05 -15.76 -9.42
CA TYR A 339 1.32 -16.86 -8.77
C TYR A 339 2.21 -17.77 -7.93
N LEU A 340 3.47 -17.97 -8.31
CA LEU A 340 4.41 -18.79 -7.56
C LEU A 340 4.63 -18.26 -6.13
N PRO A 341 5.03 -16.99 -5.92
CA PRO A 341 5.16 -16.44 -4.57
C PRO A 341 3.81 -16.37 -3.83
N SER A 342 2.69 -16.15 -4.53
CA SER A 342 1.36 -16.22 -3.90
C SER A 342 1.00 -17.60 -3.36
N LEU A 343 1.31 -18.66 -4.10
CA LEU A 343 1.07 -20.03 -3.64
C LEU A 343 1.98 -20.37 -2.46
N LEU A 344 3.26 -19.97 -2.52
CA LEU A 344 4.19 -20.13 -1.41
C LEU A 344 3.70 -19.44 -0.13
N GLN A 345 3.04 -18.28 -0.26
CA GLN A 345 2.45 -17.60 0.90
C GLN A 345 1.29 -18.39 1.53
N VAL A 346 0.45 -19.03 0.71
CA VAL A 346 -0.61 -19.91 1.23
C VAL A 346 -0.02 -21.15 1.90
N VAL A 347 1.06 -21.70 1.35
CA VAL A 347 1.80 -22.80 1.99
C VAL A 347 2.37 -22.35 3.34
N ASN A 348 2.94 -21.14 3.44
CA ASN A 348 3.42 -20.59 4.72
C ASN A 348 2.28 -20.51 5.75
N LEU A 349 1.09 -20.02 5.36
CA LEU A 349 -0.08 -19.99 6.24
C LEU A 349 -0.45 -21.39 6.73
N ALA A 350 -0.49 -22.38 5.83
CA ALA A 350 -0.78 -23.77 6.20
C ALA A 350 0.27 -24.34 7.17
N VAL A 351 1.56 -24.12 6.89
CA VAL A 351 2.67 -24.60 7.73
C VAL A 351 2.63 -23.97 9.12
N LEU A 352 2.46 -22.65 9.22
CA LEU A 352 2.39 -21.95 10.50
C LEU A 352 1.11 -22.31 11.29
N THR A 353 -0.01 -22.52 10.61
CA THR A 353 -1.26 -23.00 11.25
C THR A 353 -1.08 -24.42 11.79
N LEU A 354 -0.49 -25.33 10.99
CA LEU A 354 -0.17 -26.67 11.44
C LEU A 354 0.82 -26.66 12.60
N HIS A 355 1.77 -25.72 12.62
CA HIS A 355 2.68 -25.57 13.74
C HIS A 355 1.96 -25.07 14.99
N ALA A 356 1.04 -24.10 14.87
CA ALA A 356 0.22 -23.63 15.97
C ALA A 356 -0.65 -24.73 16.59
N LEU A 357 -1.07 -25.72 15.78
CA LEU A 357 -1.79 -26.90 16.23
C LEU A 357 -0.84 -27.95 16.82
N PHE A 358 0.10 -28.49 16.05
CA PHE A 358 0.84 -29.70 16.44
C PHE A 358 2.19 -29.44 17.14
N ASP A 359 2.65 -28.20 17.21
CA ASP A 359 3.92 -27.81 17.84
C ASP A 359 5.16 -28.59 17.37
N PHE A 360 5.24 -28.88 16.07
CA PHE A 360 6.33 -29.70 15.54
C PHE A 360 7.68 -28.98 15.40
N ILE A 361 7.71 -27.63 15.46
CA ILE A 361 8.95 -26.84 15.34
C ILE A 361 9.50 -26.59 16.76
N PRO A 362 10.67 -27.12 17.14
CA PRO A 362 11.18 -27.02 18.50
C PRO A 362 11.89 -25.69 18.80
N ASN A 363 12.24 -24.91 17.76
CA ASN A 363 13.09 -23.73 17.88
C ASN A 363 12.42 -22.48 17.29
N VAL A 364 12.30 -21.43 18.11
CA VAL A 364 11.71 -20.13 17.74
C VAL A 364 12.43 -19.45 16.58
N TYR A 365 13.75 -19.65 16.43
CA TYR A 365 14.51 -19.03 15.33
C TYR A 365 14.09 -19.53 13.95
N ILE A 366 13.55 -20.75 13.86
CA ILE A 366 13.00 -21.28 12.61
C ILE A 366 11.72 -20.51 12.25
N VAL A 367 10.87 -20.23 13.24
CA VAL A 367 9.66 -19.42 13.04
C VAL A 367 10.04 -17.99 12.64
N PHE A 368 11.07 -17.39 13.25
CA PHE A 368 11.61 -16.11 12.81
C PHE A 368 12.06 -16.12 11.34
N ALA A 369 12.73 -17.18 10.89
CA ALA A 369 13.13 -17.31 9.50
C ALA A 369 11.93 -17.43 8.56
N ILE A 370 10.88 -18.17 8.95
CA ILE A 370 9.64 -18.30 8.17
C ILE A 370 8.90 -16.96 8.09
N ILE A 371 8.81 -16.21 9.19
CA ILE A 371 8.15 -14.89 9.22
C ILE A 371 8.95 -13.85 8.41
N PHE A 372 10.28 -13.92 8.45
CA PHE A 372 11.12 -13.11 7.58
C PHE A 372 10.87 -13.43 6.10
N TRP A 373 10.79 -14.72 5.76
CA TRP A 373 10.46 -15.21 4.43
C TRP A 373 9.06 -14.80 3.97
N GLU A 374 8.07 -14.85 4.85
CA GLU A 374 6.72 -14.35 4.64
C GLU A 374 6.72 -12.88 4.21
N GLY A 375 7.44 -12.01 4.94
CA GLY A 375 7.55 -10.59 4.59
C GLY A 375 8.29 -10.36 3.26
N LEU A 376 9.27 -11.22 2.93
CA LEU A 376 9.93 -11.15 1.63
C LEU A 376 8.95 -11.43 0.48
N LEU A 377 8.15 -12.50 0.59
CA LEU A 377 7.16 -12.85 -0.44
C LEU A 377 6.09 -11.77 -0.60
N GLY A 378 5.54 -11.26 0.51
CA GLY A 378 4.53 -10.20 0.52
C GLY A 378 4.97 -8.94 -0.22
N GLY A 379 6.14 -8.41 0.16
CA GLY A 379 6.66 -7.22 -0.50
C GLY A 379 7.12 -7.45 -1.95
N LEU A 380 7.62 -8.65 -2.29
CA LEU A 380 7.99 -8.98 -3.66
C LEU A 380 6.76 -8.97 -4.58
N VAL A 381 5.66 -9.61 -4.17
CA VAL A 381 4.44 -9.66 -5.00
C VAL A 381 3.84 -8.28 -5.15
N TYR A 382 3.77 -7.48 -4.08
CA TYR A 382 3.26 -6.12 -4.15
C TYR A 382 3.97 -5.29 -5.23
N VAL A 383 5.30 -5.10 -5.14
CA VAL A 383 5.98 -4.18 -6.07
C VAL A 383 6.10 -4.75 -7.48
N ASN A 384 6.25 -6.08 -7.64
CA ASN A 384 6.27 -6.67 -8.97
C ASN A 384 4.91 -6.59 -9.66
N THR A 385 3.80 -6.67 -8.93
CA THR A 385 2.46 -6.49 -9.50
C THR A 385 2.29 -5.11 -10.13
N PHE A 386 2.62 -4.03 -9.40
CA PHE A 386 2.51 -2.66 -9.91
C PHE A 386 3.49 -2.37 -11.05
N ALA A 387 4.63 -3.04 -11.04
CA ALA A 387 5.61 -2.88 -12.10
C ALA A 387 5.21 -3.58 -13.39
N GLU A 388 4.71 -4.81 -13.30
CA GLU A 388 4.22 -5.55 -14.46
C GLU A 388 3.07 -4.80 -15.12
N ILE A 389 2.16 -4.22 -14.33
CA ILE A 389 1.11 -3.32 -14.82
C ILE A 389 1.72 -2.08 -15.48
N SER A 390 2.76 -1.50 -14.89
CA SER A 390 3.42 -0.32 -15.44
C SER A 390 4.14 -0.57 -16.76
N GLU A 391 4.51 -1.81 -17.07
CA GLU A 391 5.22 -2.18 -18.29
C GLU A 391 4.26 -2.71 -19.36
N THR A 392 3.30 -3.55 -18.98
CA THR A 392 2.40 -4.28 -19.89
C THR A 392 1.17 -3.45 -20.29
N VAL A 393 0.68 -2.55 -19.43
CA VAL A 393 -0.53 -1.76 -19.73
C VAL A 393 -0.20 -0.51 -20.56
N PRO A 394 -0.98 -0.22 -21.63
CA PRO A 394 -0.87 1.02 -22.41
C PRO A 394 -0.90 2.28 -21.55
N LYS A 395 -0.20 3.33 -22.00
CA LYS A 395 -0.03 4.58 -21.22
C LYS A 395 -1.35 5.24 -20.84
N GLU A 396 -2.33 5.24 -21.74
CA GLU A 396 -3.66 5.84 -21.54
C GLU A 396 -4.44 5.16 -20.40
N ASP A 397 -4.14 3.88 -20.16
CA ASP A 397 -4.88 3.03 -19.25
C ASP A 397 -4.17 2.80 -17.92
N ARG A 398 -2.87 3.10 -17.85
CA ARG A 398 -2.00 2.76 -16.73
C ARG A 398 -2.39 3.43 -15.41
N GLU A 399 -2.76 4.71 -15.42
CA GLU A 399 -3.14 5.45 -14.20
C GLU A 399 -4.34 4.79 -13.50
N PHE A 400 -5.38 4.44 -14.27
CA PHE A 400 -6.55 3.73 -13.75
C PHE A 400 -6.19 2.30 -13.31
N SER A 401 -5.41 1.57 -14.11
CA SER A 401 -5.03 0.18 -13.81
C SER A 401 -4.19 0.04 -12.53
N LEU A 402 -3.24 0.95 -12.30
CA LEU A 402 -2.47 1.02 -11.05
C LEU A 402 -3.40 1.32 -9.87
N SER A 403 -4.28 2.31 -10.02
CA SER A 403 -5.25 2.68 -8.99
C SER A 403 -6.22 1.55 -8.64
N ALA A 404 -6.80 0.89 -9.64
CA ALA A 404 -7.77 -0.18 -9.47
C ALA A 404 -7.18 -1.43 -8.82
N THR A 405 -5.90 -1.72 -9.07
CA THR A 405 -5.22 -2.90 -8.49
C THR A 405 -5.02 -2.77 -6.98
N THR A 406 -4.93 -1.53 -6.45
CA THR A 406 -4.86 -1.31 -4.99
C THR A 406 -6.11 -1.81 -4.25
N VAL A 407 -7.25 -1.98 -4.92
CA VAL A 407 -8.45 -2.56 -4.29
C VAL A 407 -8.18 -3.97 -3.77
N SER A 408 -7.30 -4.71 -4.44
CA SER A 408 -6.97 -6.10 -4.07
C SER A 408 -6.17 -6.22 -2.79
N ASP A 409 -5.23 -5.29 -2.52
CA ASP A 409 -4.49 -5.32 -1.25
C ASP A 409 -5.45 -5.10 -0.08
N SER A 410 -6.29 -4.07 -0.15
CA SER A 410 -7.16 -3.66 0.96
C SER A 410 -8.32 -4.61 1.14
N GLY A 411 -8.84 -5.17 0.03
CA GLY A 411 -9.80 -6.27 0.07
C GLY A 411 -9.22 -7.51 0.75
N GLY A 412 -7.94 -7.83 0.49
CA GLY A 412 -7.25 -8.94 1.13
C GLY A 412 -7.07 -8.75 2.63
N ILE A 413 -6.63 -7.56 3.05
CA ILE A 413 -6.51 -7.20 4.48
C ILE A 413 -7.88 -7.27 5.17
N CYS A 414 -8.93 -6.79 4.53
CA CYS A 414 -10.29 -6.80 5.09
C CYS A 414 -10.78 -8.25 5.31
N ILE A 415 -10.64 -9.10 4.29
CA ILE A 415 -11.00 -10.53 4.39
C ILE A 415 -10.17 -11.22 5.49
N ALA A 416 -8.85 -10.98 5.52
CA ALA A 416 -7.97 -11.52 6.55
C ALA A 416 -8.33 -11.04 7.95
N GLY A 417 -8.77 -9.79 8.12
CA GLY A 417 -9.21 -9.27 9.41
C GLY A 417 -10.43 -10.03 9.95
N PHE A 418 -11.41 -10.32 9.09
CA PHE A 418 -12.57 -11.13 9.48
C PHE A 418 -12.19 -12.58 9.79
N ILE A 419 -11.34 -13.20 8.96
CA ILE A 419 -10.86 -14.57 9.18
C ILE A 419 -10.04 -14.63 10.47
N GLY A 420 -9.09 -13.72 10.65
CA GLY A 420 -8.15 -13.67 11.77
C GLY A 420 -8.84 -13.56 13.13
N MET A 421 -9.90 -12.74 13.24
CA MET A 421 -10.69 -12.66 14.49
C MET A 421 -11.29 -14.01 14.91
N ALA A 422 -11.77 -14.81 13.96
CA ALA A 422 -12.29 -16.15 14.25
C ALA A 422 -11.15 -17.16 14.46
N PHE A 423 -10.10 -17.08 13.65
CA PHE A 423 -8.97 -18.00 13.65
C PHE A 423 -8.15 -17.93 14.94
N GLU A 424 -7.89 -16.72 15.44
CA GLU A 424 -7.15 -16.49 16.70
C GLU A 424 -7.85 -17.17 17.89
N VAL A 425 -9.16 -16.91 18.03
CA VAL A 425 -9.98 -17.49 19.11
C VAL A 425 -10.06 -19.00 18.99
N TRP A 426 -10.23 -19.53 17.77
CA TRP A 426 -10.28 -20.96 17.52
C TRP A 426 -8.95 -21.65 17.86
N LEU A 427 -7.82 -21.11 17.39
CA LEU A 427 -6.48 -21.63 17.67
C LEU A 427 -6.16 -21.58 19.16
N CYS A 428 -6.42 -20.46 19.83
CA CYS A 428 -6.17 -20.35 21.27
C CYS A 428 -7.02 -21.35 22.08
N ASN A 429 -8.31 -21.51 21.76
CA ASN A 429 -9.16 -22.49 22.42
C ASN A 429 -8.69 -23.93 22.17
N TRP A 430 -8.22 -24.23 20.96
CA TRP A 430 -7.67 -25.54 20.62
C TRP A 430 -6.39 -25.82 21.42
N GLN A 431 -5.46 -24.86 21.50
CA GLN A 431 -4.21 -24.97 22.26
C GLN A 431 -4.47 -25.21 23.75
N VAL A 432 -5.43 -24.48 24.32
CA VAL A 432 -5.83 -24.62 25.73
C VAL A 432 -6.39 -26.01 26.01
N ARG A 433 -7.19 -26.57 25.11
CA ARG A 433 -7.71 -27.95 25.23
C ARG A 433 -6.60 -29.01 25.21
N HIS A 434 -5.47 -28.72 24.57
CA HIS A 434 -4.30 -29.59 24.48
C HIS A 434 -3.20 -29.24 25.49
N GLY A 435 -3.53 -28.48 26.54
CA GLY A 435 -2.63 -28.20 27.68
C GLY A 435 -1.68 -27.01 27.49
N LYS A 436 -1.84 -26.21 26.43
CA LYS A 436 -1.07 -24.98 26.20
C LYS A 436 -1.91 -23.74 26.45
N ASP A 437 -1.72 -23.10 27.60
CA ASP A 437 -2.49 -21.93 28.03
C ASP A 437 -1.76 -20.59 27.83
N TYR A 438 -0.67 -20.56 27.05
CA TYR A 438 0.14 -19.36 26.82
C TYR A 438 -0.68 -18.19 26.26
N CYS A 439 -1.64 -18.47 25.38
CA CYS A 439 -2.51 -17.44 24.80
C CYS A 439 -3.44 -16.77 25.84
N LYS A 440 -3.68 -17.39 27.00
CA LYS A 440 -4.43 -16.80 28.12
C LYS A 440 -3.56 -16.05 29.13
N LYS A 441 -2.23 -16.14 28.99
CA LYS A 441 -1.22 -15.50 29.87
C LYS A 441 -0.59 -14.25 29.23
N LEU A 442 -1.22 -13.74 28.16
CA LEU A 442 -0.75 -12.65 27.30
C LEU A 442 -0.97 -11.26 27.89
#